data_AF-A0A1D3DTA3-F1
#
_entry.id   AF-A0A1D3DTA3-F1
#
_cell.length_a   1.000
_cell.length_b   1.000
_cell.length_c   1.000
_cell.angle_alpha   90.00
_cell.angle_beta   90.00
_cell.angle_gamma   90.00
#
_symmetry.space_group_name_H-M   'P 1'
#
loop_
_entity.id
_entity.type
_entity.pdbx_description
1 polymer ?
#
loop_
_entity_poly.entity_id
_entity_poly.type
_entity_poly.pdbx_seq_one_letter_code
_entity_poly.pdbx_strand_id
1 'polypeptide(L)'
;MSPLTTVATTFAPRLAEFAFEPGFVAAVDQHVAALRERIGAVGPELVPGPPDEEALSDYALGFLDALAETGWDEPPGYDFAVCRLTAICWLIRRYDLLGARAEARGPLDAHGVRDPDLDFGLGLDQDRDLDPD
;
A
#
# COMPACT_ATOMS: atom_id res chain seq x y z
N MET A 1 2.68 -18.43 -8.51
CA MET A 1 3.12 -17.13 -7.96
C MET A 1 1.94 -16.57 -7.18
N SER A 2 2.12 -15.98 -5.99
CA SER A 2 0.96 -15.43 -5.26
C SER A 2 0.42 -14.18 -5.97
N PRO A 3 -0.88 -13.85 -5.84
CA PRO A 3 -1.47 -12.65 -6.43
C PRO A 3 -0.71 -11.38 -6.03
N LEU A 4 -0.36 -11.24 -4.75
CA LEU A 4 0.40 -10.10 -4.25
C LEU A 4 1.81 -10.02 -4.85
N THR A 5 2.50 -11.14 -5.04
CA THR A 5 3.80 -11.14 -5.73
C THR A 5 3.64 -10.68 -7.17
N THR A 6 2.64 -11.17 -7.91
CA THR A 6 2.37 -10.73 -9.28
C THR A 6 2.13 -9.23 -9.36
N VAL A 7 1.26 -8.69 -8.49
CA VAL A 7 0.96 -7.25 -8.45
C VAL A 7 2.22 -6.45 -8.10
N ALA A 8 2.96 -6.86 -7.07
CA ALA A 8 4.19 -6.19 -6.64
C ALA A 8 5.24 -6.17 -7.75
N THR A 9 5.48 -7.29 -8.43
CA THR A 9 6.49 -7.36 -9.50
C THR A 9 6.14 -6.47 -10.69
N THR A 10 4.87 -6.33 -11.02
CA THR A 10 4.43 -5.58 -12.20
C THR A 10 4.28 -4.09 -11.91
N PHE A 11 3.71 -3.72 -10.76
CA PHE A 11 3.28 -2.35 -10.49
C PHE A 11 4.13 -1.60 -9.45
N ALA A 12 5.02 -2.26 -8.70
CA ALA A 12 5.90 -1.55 -7.76
C ALA A 12 6.83 -0.50 -8.41
N PRO A 13 7.35 -0.67 -9.64
CA PRO A 13 8.16 0.37 -10.29
C PRO A 13 7.47 1.73 -10.39
N ARG A 14 6.13 1.76 -10.53
CA ARG A 14 5.34 3.01 -10.59
C ARG A 14 5.40 3.84 -9.31
N LEU A 15 5.76 3.25 -8.17
CA LEU A 15 5.94 4.00 -6.93
C LEU A 15 7.03 5.07 -7.06
N ALA A 16 7.98 4.93 -7.98
CA ALA A 16 8.99 5.95 -8.25
C ALA A 16 8.38 7.23 -8.86
N GLU A 17 7.25 7.12 -9.57
CA GLU A 17 6.56 8.26 -10.20
C GLU A 17 5.95 9.20 -9.16
N PHE A 18 5.76 8.75 -7.92
CA PHE A 18 5.23 9.57 -6.81
C PHE A 18 6.09 10.80 -6.52
N ALA A 19 7.39 10.75 -6.86
CA ALA A 19 8.29 11.88 -6.69
C ALA A 19 8.00 13.06 -7.65
N PHE A 20 7.26 12.82 -8.73
CA PHE A 20 7.08 13.80 -9.81
C PHE A 20 5.62 14.03 -10.22
N GLU A 21 4.70 13.12 -9.86
CA GLU A 21 3.30 13.15 -10.29
C GLU A 21 2.33 13.27 -9.09
N PRO A 22 2.11 14.48 -8.53
CA PRO A 22 1.28 14.66 -7.34
C PRO A 22 -0.19 14.28 -7.57
N GLY A 23 -0.69 14.41 -8.81
CA GLY A 23 -2.03 13.95 -9.17
C GLY A 23 -2.18 12.43 -9.08
N PHE A 24 -1.13 11.69 -9.43
CA PHE A 24 -1.10 10.24 -9.29
C PHE A 24 -1.03 9.82 -7.82
N VAL A 25 -0.23 10.51 -7.01
CA VAL A 25 -0.17 10.28 -5.55
C VAL A 25 -1.55 10.46 -4.92
N ALA A 26 -2.25 11.55 -5.23
CA ALA A 26 -3.59 11.81 -4.69
C ALA A 26 -4.60 10.74 -5.11
N ALA A 27 -4.56 10.29 -6.37
CA ALA A 27 -5.40 9.19 -6.84
C ALA A 27 -5.09 7.88 -6.09
N VAL A 28 -3.82 7.52 -5.94
CA VAL A 28 -3.45 6.30 -5.20
C VAL A 28 -3.85 6.38 -3.73
N ASP A 29 -3.71 7.53 -3.08
CA ASP A 29 -4.13 7.72 -1.68
C ASP A 29 -5.64 7.47 -1.50
N GLN A 30 -6.47 7.97 -2.42
CA GLN A 30 -7.91 7.67 -2.44
C GLN A 30 -8.19 6.16 -2.57
N HIS A 31 -7.42 5.47 -3.43
CA HIS A 31 -7.54 4.02 -3.58
C HIS A 31 -7.07 3.25 -2.34
N VAL A 32 -6.01 3.72 -1.66
CA VAL A 32 -5.54 3.17 -0.39
C VAL A 32 -6.60 3.32 0.69
N ALA A 33 -7.23 4.49 0.81
CA ALA A 33 -8.33 4.73 1.75
C ALA A 33 -9.49 3.76 1.48
N ALA A 34 -9.91 3.63 0.21
CA ALA A 34 -10.98 2.71 -0.17
C ALA A 34 -10.62 1.23 0.07
N LEU A 35 -9.36 0.83 -0.07
CA LEU A 35 -8.91 -0.54 0.24
C LEU A 35 -8.94 -0.80 1.74
N ARG A 36 -8.45 0.14 2.55
CA ARG A 36 -8.50 0.04 4.02
C ARG A 36 -9.92 -0.04 4.55
N GLU A 37 -10.86 0.72 3.97
CA GLU A 37 -12.27 0.62 4.33
C GLU A 37 -12.85 -0.77 4.02
N ARG A 38 -12.49 -1.34 2.87
CA ARG A 38 -12.99 -2.66 2.44
C ARG A 38 -12.36 -3.83 3.20
N ILE A 39 -11.09 -3.73 3.55
CA ILE A 39 -10.26 -4.86 4.02
C ILE A 39 -9.92 -4.72 5.51
N GLY A 40 -9.80 -3.50 6.04
CA GLY A 40 -9.30 -3.20 7.38
C GLY A 40 -10.38 -3.12 8.47
N ALA A 41 -11.67 -3.19 8.13
CA ALA A 41 -12.76 -3.23 9.11
C ALA A 41 -13.00 -4.66 9.63
N VAL A 42 -11.97 -5.30 10.21
CA VAL A 42 -12.06 -6.66 10.75
C VAL A 42 -11.87 -6.62 12.26
N GLY A 43 -12.99 -6.62 12.99
CA GLY A 43 -13.00 -6.74 14.45
C GLY A 43 -14.19 -6.03 15.12
N PRO A 44 -14.65 -6.50 16.30
CA PRO A 44 -15.80 -5.92 17.00
C PRO A 44 -15.60 -4.48 17.46
N GLU A 45 -14.35 -3.99 17.50
CA GLU A 45 -14.02 -2.64 17.95
C GLU A 45 -14.03 -1.58 16.83
N LEU A 46 -14.20 -1.96 15.55
CA LEU A 46 -14.14 -1.05 14.39
C LEU A 46 -12.88 -0.16 14.36
N VAL A 47 -11.80 -0.57 15.04
CA VAL A 47 -10.54 0.16 15.03
C VAL A 47 -9.82 -0.15 13.72
N PRO A 48 -9.43 0.88 12.93
CA PRO A 48 -8.69 0.66 11.69
C PRO A 48 -7.34 0.00 11.99
N GLY A 49 -7.23 -1.30 11.69
CA GLY A 49 -6.00 -2.08 11.81
C GLY A 49 -5.19 -2.11 10.50
N PRO A 50 -3.93 -2.59 10.54
CA PRO A 50 -3.23 -2.98 9.32
C PRO A 50 -4.07 -4.01 8.53
N PRO A 51 -4.14 -3.93 7.19
CA PRO A 51 -4.80 -4.96 6.41
C PRO A 51 -4.07 -6.29 6.57
N ASP A 52 -4.83 -7.37 6.65
CA ASP A 52 -4.31 -8.73 6.69
C ASP A 52 -3.80 -9.17 5.30
N GLU A 53 -2.74 -9.99 5.27
CA GLU A 53 -2.11 -10.47 4.01
C GLU A 53 -3.10 -11.30 3.20
N GLU A 54 -3.83 -12.21 3.85
CA GLU A 54 -4.79 -13.10 3.19
C GLU A 54 -5.93 -12.28 2.59
N ALA A 55 -6.50 -11.37 3.37
CA ALA A 55 -7.58 -10.50 2.90
C ALA A 55 -7.17 -9.60 1.72
N LEU A 56 -5.94 -9.05 1.74
CA LEU A 56 -5.41 -8.28 0.61
C LEU A 56 -5.11 -9.18 -0.61
N SER A 57 -4.62 -10.40 -0.39
CA SER A 57 -4.35 -11.38 -1.45
C SER A 57 -5.62 -11.84 -2.15
N ASP A 58 -6.68 -12.14 -1.39
CA ASP A 58 -7.99 -12.51 -1.93
C ASP A 58 -8.60 -11.36 -2.73
N TYR A 59 -8.49 -10.13 -2.21
CA TYR A 59 -8.91 -8.95 -2.94
C TYR A 59 -8.14 -8.80 -4.27
N ALA A 60 -6.81 -8.94 -4.22
CA ALA A 60 -5.96 -8.81 -5.40
C ALA A 60 -6.29 -9.89 -6.44
N LEU A 61 -6.53 -11.13 -6.02
CA LEU A 61 -6.94 -12.21 -6.91
C LEU A 61 -8.26 -11.88 -7.63
N GLY A 62 -9.32 -11.57 -6.87
CA GLY A 62 -10.61 -11.25 -7.45
C GLY A 62 -10.59 -10.01 -8.35
N PHE A 63 -9.73 -9.03 -8.03
CA PHE A 63 -9.55 -7.85 -8.87
C PHE A 63 -8.84 -8.19 -10.19
N LEU A 64 -7.76 -8.99 -10.14
CA LEU A 64 -7.06 -9.45 -11.34
C LEU A 64 -7.93 -10.33 -12.24
N ASP A 65 -8.74 -11.22 -11.65
CA ASP A 65 -9.68 -12.06 -12.39
C ASP A 65 -10.71 -11.19 -13.12
N ALA A 66 -11.27 -10.16 -12.46
CA ALA A 66 -12.18 -9.23 -13.09
C ALA A 66 -11.53 -8.44 -14.26
N LEU A 67 -10.27 -8.01 -14.10
CA LEU A 67 -9.53 -7.37 -15.19
C LEU A 67 -9.34 -8.32 -16.38
N ALA A 68 -8.97 -9.57 -16.12
CA ALA A 68 -8.82 -10.59 -17.15
C ALA A 68 -10.14 -10.87 -17.89
N GLU A 69 -11.26 -10.99 -17.15
CA GLU A 69 -12.59 -11.21 -17.73
C GLU A 69 -13.06 -10.04 -18.60
N THR A 70 -12.72 -8.81 -18.24
CA THR A 70 -13.04 -7.62 -19.05
C THR A 70 -12.10 -7.40 -20.23
N GLY A 71 -11.05 -8.22 -20.35
CA GLY A 71 -10.00 -8.05 -21.36
C GLY A 71 -9.23 -6.75 -21.19
N TRP A 72 -9.09 -6.28 -19.94
CA TRP A 72 -8.35 -5.07 -19.64
C TRP A 72 -6.88 -5.23 -20.01
N ASP A 73 -6.35 -4.24 -20.72
CA ASP A 73 -4.93 -4.10 -21.03
C ASP A 73 -4.45 -2.77 -20.45
N GLU A 74 -3.20 -2.75 -20.02
CA GLU A 74 -2.66 -1.61 -19.27
C GLU A 74 -2.54 -0.37 -20.18
N PRO A 75 -3.21 0.76 -19.84
CA PRO A 75 -3.10 1.97 -20.62
C PRO A 75 -1.75 2.67 -20.35
N PRO A 76 -1.27 3.52 -21.27
CA PRO A 76 -0.03 4.30 -21.10
C PRO A 76 -0.10 5.37 -19.99
N GLY A 77 -1.20 5.46 -19.24
CA GLY A 77 -1.40 6.44 -18.18
C GLY A 77 -2.06 5.84 -16.94
N TYR A 78 -2.61 6.69 -16.08
CA TYR A 78 -3.21 6.28 -14.81
C TYR A 78 -4.73 6.15 -14.98
N ASP A 79 -5.19 4.93 -15.22
CA ASP A 79 -6.61 4.61 -15.08
C ASP A 79 -6.92 4.06 -13.69
N PHE A 80 -8.19 3.72 -13.47
CA PHE A 80 -8.65 3.18 -12.20
C PHE A 80 -7.90 1.89 -11.79
N ALA A 81 -7.62 1.00 -12.75
CA ALA A 81 -6.97 -0.27 -12.48
C ALA A 81 -5.49 -0.09 -12.10
N VAL A 82 -4.79 0.78 -12.83
CA VAL A 82 -3.43 1.20 -12.51
C VAL A 82 -3.36 1.76 -11.09
N CYS A 83 -4.19 2.75 -10.77
CA CYS A 83 -4.22 3.35 -9.43
C CYS A 83 -4.54 2.32 -8.34
N ARG A 84 -5.47 1.38 -8.62
CA ARG A 84 -5.83 0.31 -7.68
C ARG A 84 -4.68 -0.66 -7.43
N LEU A 85 -3.98 -1.10 -8.48
CA LEU A 85 -2.86 -2.04 -8.38
C LEU A 85 -1.64 -1.38 -7.72
N THR A 86 -1.36 -0.11 -8.02
CA THR A 86 -0.32 0.66 -7.34
C THR A 86 -0.67 0.88 -5.86
N ALA A 87 -1.93 1.10 -5.50
CA ALA A 87 -2.36 1.17 -4.10
C ALA A 87 -2.10 -0.15 -3.33
N ILE A 88 -2.32 -1.30 -3.97
CA ILE A 88 -1.98 -2.61 -3.39
C ILE A 88 -0.45 -2.72 -3.18
N CYS A 89 0.37 -2.32 -4.15
CA CYS A 89 1.83 -2.27 -3.98
C CYS A 89 2.26 -1.38 -2.80
N TRP A 90 1.59 -0.23 -2.64
CA TRP A 90 1.86 0.68 -1.53
C TRP A 90 1.53 0.02 -0.18
N LEU A 91 0.39 -0.68 -0.07
CA LEU A 91 0.01 -1.41 1.15
C LEU A 91 0.99 -2.56 1.45
N ILE A 92 1.37 -3.34 0.44
CA ILE A 92 2.36 -4.42 0.58
C ILE A 92 3.66 -3.86 1.17
N ARG A 93 4.18 -2.76 0.62
CA ARG A 93 5.43 -2.15 1.09
C ARG A 93 5.28 -1.50 2.47
N ARG A 94 4.16 -0.82 2.73
CA ARG A 94 3.91 -0.14 4.01
C ARG A 94 3.79 -1.13 5.16
N TYR A 95 3.19 -2.29 4.90
CA TYR A 95 2.93 -3.29 5.93
C TYR A 95 3.89 -4.50 5.90
N ASP A 96 4.84 -4.53 4.97
CA ASP A 96 5.77 -5.64 4.74
C ASP A 96 5.08 -7.01 4.59
N LEU A 97 4.00 -7.04 3.81
CA LEU A 97 3.12 -8.21 3.68
C LEU A 97 3.74 -9.38 2.90
N LEU A 98 4.89 -9.18 2.26
CA LEU A 98 5.64 -10.24 1.58
C LEU A 98 6.86 -10.73 2.38
N GLY A 99 7.31 -9.96 3.38
CA GLY A 99 8.37 -10.33 4.31
C GLY A 99 7.86 -11.08 5.55
N ALA A 100 6.67 -10.72 6.05
CA ALA A 100 6.08 -11.29 7.27
C ALA A 100 5.89 -12.83 7.23
N ARG A 101 5.65 -13.41 6.05
CA ARG A 101 5.49 -14.87 5.89
C ARG A 101 6.81 -15.64 6.11
N ALA A 102 7.96 -14.98 6.06
CA ALA A 102 9.26 -15.59 6.37
C ALA A 102 9.53 -15.67 7.88
N GLU A 103 8.97 -14.75 8.68
CA GLU A 103 9.14 -14.71 10.15
C GLU A 103 8.03 -15.43 10.92
N ALA A 104 6.84 -15.64 10.32
CA ALA A 104 5.72 -16.35 10.95
C ALA A 104 5.96 -17.86 11.22
N ARG A 105 7.22 -18.32 11.20
CA ARG A 105 7.64 -19.67 11.58
C ARG A 105 8.87 -19.68 12.51
N GLY A 106 9.01 -18.65 13.36
CA GLY A 106 9.94 -18.60 14.49
C GLY A 106 9.21 -18.18 15.78
N PRO A 107 9.69 -18.57 16.98
CA PRO A 107 9.01 -18.21 18.23
C PRO A 107 9.03 -16.69 18.43
N LEU A 108 7.92 -16.15 18.94
CA LEU A 108 7.76 -14.74 19.31
C LEU A 108 8.79 -14.34 20.37
N ASP A 109 9.77 -13.52 19.98
CA ASP A 109 10.66 -12.83 20.92
C ASP A 109 10.17 -11.38 21.18
N ALA A 110 10.32 -10.93 22.42
CA ALA A 110 9.51 -9.90 23.07
C ALA A 110 9.76 -8.42 22.69
N HIS A 111 10.32 -8.10 21.51
CA HIS A 111 10.76 -6.73 21.21
C HIS A 111 10.35 -6.21 19.83
N GLY A 112 9.09 -6.42 19.42
CA GLY A 112 8.49 -5.88 18.18
C GLY A 112 8.60 -4.37 18.02
N VAL A 113 9.75 -3.89 17.56
CA VAL A 113 10.00 -2.49 17.18
C VAL A 113 10.01 -2.41 15.66
N ARG A 114 9.03 -1.69 15.12
CA ARG A 114 8.94 -1.36 13.70
C ARG A 114 9.69 -0.05 13.46
N ASP A 115 10.53 -0.06 12.43
CA ASP A 115 11.45 1.03 12.05
C ASP A 115 10.73 2.39 11.82
N PRO A 116 11.14 3.49 12.47
CA PRO A 116 10.54 4.82 12.30
C PRO A 116 10.90 5.54 10.99
N ASP A 117 11.82 5.02 10.17
CA ASP A 117 12.36 5.74 8.99
C ASP A 117 11.45 5.70 7.74
N LEU A 118 10.18 5.29 7.85
CA LEU A 118 9.17 5.44 6.78
C LEU A 118 8.40 6.77 6.88
N ASP A 119 9.11 7.85 7.16
CA ASP A 119 8.65 9.22 6.95
C ASP A 119 8.85 9.58 5.47
N PHE A 120 7.89 9.18 4.63
CA PHE A 120 7.77 9.75 3.29
C PHE A 120 7.31 11.19 3.45
N GLY A 121 8.28 12.10 3.46
CA GLY A 121 8.11 13.53 3.66
C GLY A 121 6.96 14.14 2.87
N LEU A 122 5.96 14.60 3.63
CA LEU A 122 5.42 15.94 3.45
C LEU A 122 6.25 16.87 4.35
N GLY A 123 7.52 17.04 3.99
CA GLY A 123 8.38 18.06 4.56
C GLY A 123 7.86 19.43 4.12
N LEU A 124 7.01 20.04 4.94
CA LEU A 124 6.84 21.48 4.92
C LEU A 124 8.01 22.06 5.70
N ASP A 125 9.00 22.55 4.95
CA ASP A 125 10.23 23.15 5.44
C ASP A 125 10.01 24.31 6.42
N GLN A 126 10.84 24.26 7.47
CA GLN A 126 11.65 25.32 8.09
C GLN A 126 10.97 26.47 8.86
N ASP A 127 11.26 26.47 10.17
CA ASP A 127 12.02 27.51 10.85
C ASP A 127 12.00 28.89 10.19
N ARG A 128 11.24 29.80 10.81
CA ARG A 128 11.55 31.22 10.80
C ARG A 128 11.71 31.71 12.23
N ASP A 129 12.98 31.88 12.58
CA ASP A 129 13.55 33.00 13.34
C ASP A 129 12.96 33.33 14.72
N LEU A 130 13.73 32.91 15.74
CA LEU A 130 14.20 33.69 16.89
C LEU A 130 13.51 35.04 17.16
N ASP A 131 12.92 35.17 18.36
CA ASP A 131 13.27 36.30 19.24
C ASP A 131 13.11 35.88 20.73
N PRO A 132 14.14 36.07 21.58
CA PRO A 132 14.01 35.94 23.03
C PRO A 132 13.71 37.30 23.68
N ASP A 133 12.58 37.40 24.38
CA ASP A 133 12.35 38.41 25.43
C ASP A 133 12.53 37.78 26.83
#